data_AF-A0A081G4K0-F1
#
_entry.id   AF-A0A081G4K0-F1
#
_cell.length_a   1.000
_cell.length_b   1.000
_cell.length_c   1.000
_cell.angle_alpha   90.00
_cell.angle_beta   90.00
_cell.angle_gamma   90.00
#
_symmetry.space_group_name_H-M   'P 1'
#
loop_
_entity.id
_entity.type
_entity.pdbx_description
1 polymer ?
#
loop_
_entity_poly.entity_id
_entity_poly.type
_entity_poly.pdbx_seq_one_letter_code
_entity_poly.pdbx_strand_id
1 'polypeptide(L)'
;MSRRLADLLDQVRKEYVQTMLDHGATEPYLTAHRVCNTRLWLSGPDLAELIAEDPKLLSARASDLIDDDRERANPCVGAIVTSNIVAAALEGLLAVAVNREWLDVDSDGRVLVDAHELDSVPSVTGVDYSDAGDFTPARGRSRLSEMFHVAEQAYLERLGEGPHDAYQLALMVSSDHSIFTLDDLAPLLQENPLLLGLRADDLVDEELFDGDPPAGIIVSAHLAEMLVQQLLERALESGAIGHDSEGQPILSEADEDNPTVH
;
A
#
# COMPACT_ATOMS: atom_id res chain seq x y z
N MET A 1 7.92 7.86 -13.98
CA MET A 1 8.90 8.51 -13.10
C MET A 1 8.48 9.96 -12.95
N SER A 2 7.85 10.26 -11.81
CA SER A 2 7.44 11.60 -11.45
C SER A 2 8.65 12.54 -11.32
N ARG A 3 8.40 13.84 -11.54
CA ARG A 3 9.43 14.87 -11.40
C ARG A 3 9.91 14.96 -9.95
N ARG A 4 9.02 14.84 -8.98
CA ARG A 4 9.37 14.91 -7.55
C ARG A 4 10.23 13.72 -7.12
N LEU A 5 9.92 12.50 -7.56
CA LEU A 5 10.77 11.34 -7.26
C LEU A 5 12.17 11.51 -7.88
N ALA A 6 12.23 11.96 -9.14
CA ALA A 6 13.51 12.21 -9.80
C ALA A 6 14.33 13.29 -9.07
N ASP A 7 13.69 14.39 -8.63
CA ASP A 7 14.33 15.46 -7.88
C ASP A 7 14.80 14.98 -6.49
N LEU A 8 14.01 14.16 -5.79
CA LEU A 8 14.36 13.55 -4.51
C LEU A 8 15.57 12.62 -4.63
N LEU A 9 15.57 11.72 -5.62
CA LEU A 9 16.68 10.81 -5.87
C LEU A 9 17.95 11.56 -6.30
N ASP A 10 17.82 12.63 -7.08
CA ASP A 10 18.95 13.49 -7.43
C ASP A 10 19.54 14.21 -6.20
N GLN A 11 18.70 14.67 -5.27
CA GLN A 11 19.16 15.25 -4.00
C GLN A 11 19.92 14.23 -3.14
N VAL A 12 19.36 13.02 -2.98
CA VAL A 12 20.00 11.90 -2.28
C VAL A 12 21.36 11.58 -2.91
N ARG A 13 21.43 11.51 -4.24
CA ARG A 13 22.68 11.27 -4.96
C ARG A 13 23.70 12.39 -4.74
N LYS A 14 23.28 13.65 -4.79
CA LYS A 14 24.17 14.81 -4.55
C LYS A 14 24.74 14.79 -3.14
N GLU A 15 23.91 14.51 -2.14
CA GLU A 15 24.33 14.42 -0.74
C GLU A 15 25.28 13.25 -0.51
N TYR A 16 24.98 12.09 -1.09
CA TYR A 16 25.86 10.91 -1.05
C TYR A 16 27.25 11.26 -1.59
N VAL A 17 27.32 11.82 -2.80
CA VAL A 17 28.60 12.20 -3.43
C VAL A 17 29.35 13.23 -2.59
N GLN A 18 28.66 14.24 -2.06
CA GLN A 18 29.28 15.26 -1.22
C GLN A 18 29.86 14.65 0.05
N THR A 19 29.10 13.79 0.73
CA THR A 19 29.51 13.14 1.97
C THR A 19 30.69 12.20 1.74
N MET A 20 30.68 11.45 0.63
CA MET A 20 31.80 10.61 0.23
C MET A 20 33.07 11.42 -0.05
N LEU A 21 32.97 12.58 -0.71
CA LEU A 21 34.12 13.45 -0.96
C LEU A 21 34.69 14.05 0.34
N ASP A 22 33.81 14.43 1.27
CA ASP A 22 34.21 15.05 2.54
C ASP A 22 34.90 14.05 3.50
N HIS A 23 34.52 12.77 3.45
CA HIS A 23 35.08 11.70 4.30
C HIS A 23 36.16 10.85 3.61
N GLY A 24 36.68 11.30 2.46
CA GLY A 24 37.80 10.65 1.78
C GLY A 24 37.46 9.31 1.10
N ALA A 25 36.20 9.14 0.68
CA ALA A 25 35.67 7.96 0.00
C ALA A 25 35.79 6.65 0.79
N THR A 26 35.65 6.74 2.11
CA THR A 26 35.60 5.58 3.00
C THR A 26 34.16 5.15 3.24
N GLU A 27 33.94 3.85 3.40
CA GLU A 27 32.65 3.23 3.70
C GLU A 27 31.49 3.61 2.74
N PRO A 28 31.61 3.29 1.44
CA PRO A 28 30.65 3.72 0.42
C PRO A 28 29.23 3.14 0.62
N TYR A 29 29.12 1.91 1.11
CA TYR A 29 27.84 1.23 1.32
C TYR A 29 27.16 1.77 2.57
N LEU A 30 27.90 1.88 3.68
CA LEU A 30 27.35 2.40 4.94
C LEU A 30 26.87 3.86 4.77
N THR A 31 27.63 4.66 4.03
CA THR A 31 27.25 6.05 3.71
C THR A 31 25.99 6.09 2.86
N ALA A 32 25.88 5.25 1.82
CA ALA A 32 24.70 5.18 0.97
C ALA A 32 23.45 4.80 1.78
N HIS A 33 23.56 3.76 2.61
CA HIS A 33 22.49 3.31 3.49
C HIS A 33 22.02 4.42 4.45
N ARG A 34 22.96 5.15 5.05
CA ARG A 34 22.64 6.27 5.96
C ARG A 34 21.91 7.41 5.25
N VAL A 35 22.39 7.81 4.07
CA VAL A 35 21.79 8.91 3.30
C VAL A 35 20.39 8.53 2.83
N CYS A 36 20.19 7.32 2.30
CA CYS A 36 18.88 6.82 1.91
C CYS A 36 17.91 6.84 3.10
N ASN A 37 18.29 6.25 4.24
CA ASN A 37 17.42 6.21 5.41
C ASN A 37 17.13 7.58 6.01
N THR A 38 18.04 8.55 5.90
CA THR A 38 17.79 9.90 6.43
C THR A 38 16.82 10.70 5.54
N ARG A 39 16.76 10.40 4.24
CA ARG A 39 16.06 11.24 3.24
C ARG A 39 14.79 10.64 2.65
N LEU A 40 14.67 9.32 2.63
CA LEU A 40 13.62 8.61 1.89
C LEU A 40 12.50 8.07 2.76
N TRP A 41 12.66 8.05 4.09
CA TRP A 41 11.57 7.77 5.02
C TRP A 41 10.66 9.00 5.15
N LEU A 42 9.81 9.16 4.13
CA LEU A 42 8.87 10.28 4.00
C LEU A 42 7.69 10.13 4.98
N SER A 43 7.13 11.28 5.37
CA SER A 43 5.85 11.31 6.10
C SER A 43 4.73 10.70 5.25
N GLY A 44 3.65 10.23 5.90
CA GLY A 44 2.48 9.70 5.20
C GLY A 44 1.94 10.66 4.11
N PRO A 45 1.70 11.95 4.42
CA PRO A 45 1.28 12.93 3.42
C PRO A 45 2.27 13.11 2.25
N ASP A 46 3.57 13.19 2.53
CA ASP A 46 4.59 13.36 1.48
C ASP A 46 4.68 12.13 0.56
N LEU A 47 4.56 10.93 1.14
CA LEU A 47 4.52 9.68 0.39
C LEU A 47 3.25 9.58 -0.47
N ALA A 48 2.11 9.97 0.07
CA ALA A 48 0.85 9.99 -0.66
C ALA A 48 0.88 10.96 -1.85
N GLU A 49 1.50 12.15 -1.69
CA GLU A 49 1.73 13.08 -2.79
C GLU A 49 2.67 12.49 -3.86
N LEU A 50 3.71 11.77 -3.45
CA LEU A 50 4.62 11.09 -4.37
C LEU A 50 3.90 10.01 -5.19
N ILE A 51 3.03 9.21 -4.55
CA ILE A 51 2.21 8.17 -5.19
C ILE A 51 1.19 8.81 -6.15
N ALA A 52 0.59 9.94 -5.79
CA ALA A 52 -0.30 10.69 -6.66
C ALA A 52 0.38 11.13 -7.98
N GLU A 53 1.67 11.43 -7.95
CA GLU A 53 2.44 11.77 -9.15
C GLU A 53 2.96 10.54 -9.94
N ASP A 54 3.20 9.41 -9.27
CA ASP A 54 3.61 8.15 -9.91
C ASP A 54 2.85 6.94 -9.32
N PRO A 55 1.63 6.66 -9.78
CA PRO A 55 0.79 5.59 -9.24
C PRO A 55 1.42 4.19 -9.35
N LYS A 56 2.40 4.00 -10.24
CA LYS A 56 3.13 2.74 -10.39
C LYS A 56 3.90 2.35 -9.13
N LEU A 57 4.16 3.29 -8.22
CA LEU A 57 4.74 2.98 -6.92
C LEU A 57 3.88 1.98 -6.12
N LEU A 58 2.57 1.93 -6.35
CA LEU A 58 1.68 0.94 -5.73
C LEU A 58 1.83 -0.48 -6.28
N SER A 59 2.61 -0.70 -7.35
CA SER A 59 2.97 -2.06 -7.77
C SER A 59 4.15 -2.64 -6.98
N ALA A 60 4.71 -1.89 -6.02
CA ALA A 60 5.77 -2.34 -5.13
C ALA A 60 5.32 -3.55 -4.31
N ARG A 61 6.29 -4.43 -4.00
CA ARG A 61 6.12 -5.65 -3.22
C ARG A 61 7.09 -5.67 -2.04
N ALA A 62 6.72 -6.32 -0.94
CA ALA A 62 7.56 -6.35 0.24
C ALA A 62 8.86 -7.11 -0.01
N SER A 63 8.72 -8.32 -0.56
CA SER A 63 9.83 -9.27 -0.77
C SER A 63 10.74 -9.32 0.47
N ASP A 64 12.06 -9.37 0.28
CA ASP A 64 13.05 -9.29 1.36
C ASP A 64 13.53 -7.85 1.65
N LEU A 65 12.77 -6.83 1.23
CA LEU A 65 13.20 -5.41 1.31
C LEU A 65 12.81 -4.73 2.62
N ILE A 66 12.02 -5.39 3.48
CA ILE A 66 11.54 -4.80 4.73
C ILE A 66 12.58 -4.98 5.85
N ASP A 67 13.35 -3.92 6.06
CA ASP A 67 14.41 -3.90 7.07
C ASP A 67 13.88 -3.71 8.51
N ASP A 68 12.75 -3.03 8.69
CA ASP A 68 12.16 -2.81 10.02
C ASP A 68 11.57 -4.11 10.58
N ASP A 69 12.11 -4.58 11.71
CA ASP A 69 11.69 -5.80 12.39
C ASP A 69 10.20 -5.81 12.77
N ARG A 70 9.58 -4.64 12.96
CA ARG A 70 8.14 -4.53 13.28
C ARG A 70 7.25 -4.76 12.07
N GLU A 71 7.73 -4.40 10.89
CA GLU A 71 6.99 -4.46 9.64
C GLU A 71 7.26 -5.76 8.87
N ARG A 72 8.39 -6.43 9.12
CA ARG A 72 8.85 -7.58 8.31
C ARG A 72 7.83 -8.71 8.16
N ALA A 73 7.05 -9.01 9.20
CA ALA A 73 6.11 -10.14 9.19
C ALA A 73 4.78 -9.83 8.47
N ASN A 74 4.32 -8.59 8.51
CA ASN A 74 3.06 -8.16 7.92
C ASN A 74 3.15 -6.66 7.58
N PRO A 75 3.86 -6.29 6.51
CA PRO A 75 4.21 -4.89 6.26
C PRO A 75 2.99 -4.07 5.82
N CYS A 76 2.93 -2.83 6.28
CA CYS A 76 1.93 -1.88 5.79
C CYS A 76 2.28 -1.37 4.38
N VAL A 77 1.27 -0.89 3.65
CA VAL A 77 1.38 -0.33 2.29
C VAL A 77 2.49 0.72 2.19
N GLY A 78 2.56 1.65 3.15
CA GLY A 78 3.58 2.70 3.19
C GLY A 78 4.99 2.15 3.36
N ALA A 79 5.18 1.15 4.23
CA ALA A 79 6.47 0.50 4.42
C ALA A 79 6.93 -0.24 3.16
N ILE A 80 6.01 -0.92 2.44
CA ILE A 80 6.31 -1.59 1.17
C ILE A 80 6.81 -0.58 0.14
N VAL A 81 6.06 0.50 -0.09
CA VAL A 81 6.39 1.49 -1.11
C VAL A 81 7.71 2.19 -0.78
N THR A 82 7.89 2.65 0.46
CA THR A 82 9.11 3.34 0.89
C THR A 82 10.33 2.44 0.80
N SER A 83 10.24 1.18 1.23
CA SER A 83 11.37 0.24 1.16
C SER A 83 11.79 -0.03 -0.29
N ASN A 84 10.85 -0.10 -1.23
CA ASN A 84 11.16 -0.23 -2.65
C ASN A 84 11.88 1.02 -3.21
N ILE A 85 11.46 2.22 -2.78
CA ILE A 85 12.13 3.48 -3.16
C ILE A 85 13.56 3.50 -2.58
N VAL A 86 13.74 3.10 -1.32
CA VAL A 86 15.04 3.02 -0.65
C VAL A 86 15.95 2.02 -1.35
N ALA A 87 15.46 0.82 -1.67
CA ALA A 87 16.22 -0.21 -2.35
C ALA A 87 16.69 0.26 -3.74
N ALA A 88 15.79 0.84 -4.54
CA ALA A 88 16.12 1.38 -5.86
C ALA A 88 17.13 2.55 -5.78
N ALA A 89 16.98 3.41 -4.77
CA ALA A 89 17.93 4.49 -4.52
C ALA A 89 19.32 3.95 -4.14
N LEU A 90 19.35 2.97 -3.22
CA LEU A 90 20.58 2.34 -2.75
C LEU A 90 21.33 1.69 -3.91
N GLU A 91 20.66 0.89 -4.74
CA GLU A 91 21.24 0.29 -5.95
C GLU A 91 21.84 1.37 -6.87
N GLY A 92 21.10 2.47 -7.09
CA GLY A 92 21.58 3.61 -7.86
C GLY A 92 22.83 4.28 -7.27
N LEU A 93 22.92 4.41 -5.94
CA LEU A 93 24.09 4.96 -5.26
C LEU A 93 25.29 4.03 -5.35
N LEU A 94 25.10 2.71 -5.22
CA LEU A 94 26.18 1.73 -5.37
C LEU A 94 26.73 1.73 -6.81
N ALA A 95 25.87 1.88 -7.81
CA ALA A 95 26.32 2.08 -9.19
C ALA A 95 27.16 3.37 -9.34
N VAL A 96 26.82 4.45 -8.64
CA VAL A 96 27.65 5.68 -8.61
C VAL A 96 29.00 5.43 -7.93
N ALA A 97 29.02 4.66 -6.84
CA ALA A 97 30.25 4.31 -6.13
C ALA A 97 31.21 3.50 -7.01
N VAL A 98 30.70 2.49 -7.73
CA VAL A 98 31.48 1.70 -8.69
C VAL A 98 32.03 2.58 -9.81
N ASN A 99 31.19 3.45 -10.41
CA ASN A 99 31.61 4.36 -11.47
C ASN A 99 32.68 5.38 -11.03
N ARG A 100 32.82 5.61 -9.72
CA ARG A 100 33.82 6.51 -9.13
C ARG A 100 35.00 5.76 -8.51
N GLU A 101 35.10 4.45 -8.72
CA GLU A 101 36.16 3.59 -8.19
C GLU A 101 36.21 3.59 -6.65
N TRP A 102 35.05 3.78 -6.00
CA TRP A 102 34.91 3.66 -4.54
C TRP A 102 34.56 2.24 -4.10
N LEU A 103 33.92 1.47 -4.98
CA LEU A 103 33.62 0.05 -4.80
C LEU A 103 34.08 -0.72 -6.03
N ASP A 104 34.52 -1.95 -5.80
CA ASP A 104 34.88 -2.89 -6.86
C ASP A 104 33.69 -3.79 -7.23
N VAL A 105 33.80 -4.45 -8.38
CA VAL A 105 32.86 -5.49 -8.82
C VAL A 105 33.60 -6.80 -9.02
N ASP A 106 32.92 -7.91 -8.73
CA ASP A 106 33.46 -9.25 -8.97
C ASP A 106 33.36 -9.68 -10.45
N SER A 107 33.79 -10.90 -10.74
CA SER A 107 33.73 -11.48 -12.09
C SER A 107 32.33 -11.69 -12.63
N ASP A 108 31.33 -11.72 -11.75
CA ASP A 108 29.91 -11.89 -12.07
C ASP A 108 29.16 -10.54 -12.13
N GLY A 109 29.88 -9.43 -11.95
CA GLY A 109 29.34 -8.07 -11.97
C GLY A 109 28.63 -7.64 -10.69
N ARG A 110 28.83 -8.36 -9.57
CA ARG A 110 28.25 -8.01 -8.26
C ARG A 110 29.16 -7.02 -7.54
N VAL A 111 28.55 -6.05 -6.88
CA VAL A 111 29.26 -5.04 -6.09
C VAL A 111 29.91 -5.72 -4.88
N LEU A 112 31.22 -5.54 -4.72
CA LEU A 112 31.98 -6.02 -3.58
C LEU A 112 31.90 -4.99 -2.46
N VAL A 113 31.22 -5.35 -1.38
CA VAL A 113 31.08 -4.52 -0.16
C VAL A 113 31.92 -5.13 0.94
N ASP A 114 32.61 -4.29 1.72
CA ASP A 114 33.37 -4.75 2.90
C ASP A 114 32.41 -5.37 3.93
N ALA A 115 32.77 -6.56 4.43
CA ALA A 115 31.99 -7.24 5.46
C ALA A 115 31.81 -6.38 6.71
N HIS A 116 32.81 -5.56 7.06
CA HIS A 116 32.70 -4.64 8.19
C HIS A 116 31.62 -3.58 7.99
N GLU A 117 31.43 -3.09 6.76
CA GLU A 117 30.36 -2.14 6.46
C GLU A 117 28.98 -2.79 6.59
N LEU A 118 28.83 -4.03 6.12
CA LEU A 118 27.59 -4.80 6.23
C LEU A 118 27.23 -5.05 7.70
N ASP A 119 28.21 -5.43 8.52
CA ASP A 119 28.01 -5.68 9.95
C ASP A 119 27.73 -4.38 10.75
N SER A 120 28.11 -3.22 10.21
CA SER A 120 27.97 -1.92 10.88
C SER A 120 26.68 -1.18 10.49
N VAL A 121 25.82 -1.79 9.67
CA VAL A 121 24.54 -1.21 9.28
C VAL A 121 23.65 -1.05 10.51
N PRO A 122 23.21 0.17 10.87
CA PRO A 122 22.29 0.35 11.98
C PRO A 122 20.92 -0.21 11.60
N SER A 123 20.23 -0.78 12.59
CA SER A 123 18.82 -1.16 12.45
C SER A 123 17.99 0.06 12.03
N VAL A 124 17.20 -0.10 10.97
CA VAL A 124 16.29 0.94 10.49
C VAL A 124 15.01 0.90 11.33
N THR A 125 14.56 2.05 11.78
CA THR A 125 13.20 2.22 12.31
C THR A 125 12.46 3.10 11.34
N GLY A 126 11.44 2.54 10.70
CA GLY A 126 10.65 3.21 9.69
C GLY A 126 9.72 4.28 10.25
N VAL A 127 8.97 4.91 9.36
CA VAL A 127 7.83 5.77 9.71
C VAL A 127 6.64 4.87 10.01
N ASP A 128 5.93 5.17 11.11
CA ASP A 128 4.65 4.52 11.39
C ASP A 128 3.57 5.16 10.52
N TYR A 129 3.20 4.48 9.43
CA TYR A 129 2.16 4.93 8.51
C TYR A 129 0.73 4.70 9.05
N SER A 130 0.60 4.04 10.21
CA SER A 130 -0.68 3.90 10.93
C SER A 130 -1.01 5.17 11.72
N ASP A 131 -0.01 6.00 12.02
CA ASP A 131 -0.20 7.29 12.68
C ASP A 131 -0.47 8.38 11.63
N ALA A 132 -1.59 9.10 11.79
CA ALA A 132 -1.97 10.20 10.92
C ALA A 132 -1.02 11.41 11.07
N GLY A 133 -0.24 11.49 12.15
CA GLY A 133 0.50 12.69 12.51
C GLY A 133 -0.42 13.91 12.55
N ASP A 134 -0.05 14.98 11.84
CA ASP A 134 -0.84 16.22 11.72
C ASP A 134 -1.92 16.18 10.62
N PHE A 135 -2.17 15.02 9.98
CA PHE A 135 -3.16 14.91 8.93
C PHE A 135 -4.56 15.28 9.45
N THR A 136 -5.20 16.23 8.76
CA THR A 136 -6.59 16.59 8.98
C THR A 136 -7.37 16.35 7.70
N PRO A 137 -8.37 15.44 7.70
CA PRO A 137 -9.14 15.15 6.50
C PRO A 137 -9.86 16.41 6.00
N ALA A 138 -9.87 16.59 4.68
CA ALA A 138 -10.54 17.70 4.04
C ALA A 138 -12.05 17.65 4.33
N ARG A 139 -12.66 18.83 4.55
CA ARG A 139 -14.12 18.91 4.73
C ARG A 139 -14.82 18.76 3.39
N GLY A 140 -15.75 17.82 3.28
CA GLY A 140 -16.57 17.64 2.09
C GLY A 140 -16.96 16.18 1.88
N ARG A 141 -17.59 15.88 0.74
CA ARG A 141 -17.70 14.50 0.25
C ARG A 141 -16.33 14.06 -0.26
N SER A 142 -15.88 12.89 0.17
CA SER A 142 -14.64 12.31 -0.34
C SER A 142 -14.86 11.61 -1.66
N ARG A 143 -13.79 11.42 -2.43
CA ARG A 143 -13.84 10.64 -3.67
C ARG A 143 -14.29 9.20 -3.39
N LEU A 144 -13.80 8.63 -2.29
CA LEU A 144 -14.22 7.30 -1.84
C LEU A 144 -15.73 7.25 -1.59
N SER A 145 -16.30 8.26 -0.91
CA SER A 145 -17.74 8.34 -0.69
C SER A 145 -18.52 8.46 -2.01
N GLU A 146 -18.00 9.16 -3.01
CA GLU A 146 -18.63 9.24 -4.32
C GLU A 146 -18.63 7.89 -5.04
N MET A 147 -17.50 7.18 -5.03
CA MET A 147 -17.38 5.84 -5.61
C MET A 147 -18.34 4.85 -4.95
N PHE A 148 -18.37 4.84 -3.61
CA PHE A 148 -19.24 3.95 -2.85
C PHE A 148 -20.72 4.31 -3.05
N HIS A 149 -21.06 5.59 -3.21
CA HIS A 149 -22.42 5.99 -3.48
C HIS A 149 -22.95 5.46 -4.82
N VAL A 150 -22.11 5.40 -5.86
CA VAL A 150 -22.50 4.82 -7.16
C VAL A 150 -22.81 3.34 -7.03
N ALA A 151 -21.94 2.58 -6.35
CA ALA A 151 -22.15 1.16 -6.09
C ALA A 151 -23.40 0.92 -5.23
N GLU A 152 -23.63 1.75 -4.22
CA GLU A 152 -24.81 1.70 -3.37
C GLU A 152 -26.12 1.91 -4.14
N GLN A 153 -26.18 2.88 -5.06
CA GLN A 153 -27.37 3.09 -5.89
C GLN A 153 -27.64 1.88 -6.79
N ALA A 154 -26.60 1.35 -7.46
CA ALA A 154 -26.74 0.16 -8.30
C ALA A 154 -27.19 -1.07 -7.50
N TYR A 155 -26.71 -1.20 -6.25
CA TYR A 155 -27.14 -2.25 -5.33
C TYR A 155 -28.63 -2.12 -4.98
N LEU A 156 -29.08 -0.94 -4.56
CA LEU A 156 -30.47 -0.69 -4.16
C LEU A 156 -31.45 -0.85 -5.33
N GLU A 157 -31.07 -0.43 -6.54
CA GLU A 157 -31.87 -0.65 -7.75
C GLU A 157 -32.10 -2.15 -7.98
N ARG A 158 -31.03 -2.96 -7.99
CA ARG A 158 -31.11 -4.41 -8.16
C ARG A 158 -31.87 -5.10 -7.03
N LEU A 159 -31.66 -4.66 -5.79
CA LEU A 159 -32.37 -5.19 -4.63
C LEU A 159 -33.89 -5.00 -4.73
N GLY A 160 -34.34 -3.93 -5.40
CA GLY A 160 -35.75 -3.66 -5.67
C GLY A 160 -36.37 -4.45 -6.83
N GLU A 161 -35.56 -5.10 -7.68
CA GLU A 161 -36.02 -5.79 -8.90
C GLU A 161 -36.47 -7.24 -8.67
N GLY A 162 -36.19 -7.85 -7.51
CA GLY A 162 -36.64 -9.21 -7.19
C GLY A 162 -36.09 -9.78 -5.88
N PRO A 163 -36.45 -11.04 -5.54
CA PRO A 163 -35.91 -11.73 -4.38
C PRO A 163 -34.45 -12.15 -4.66
N HIS A 164 -33.52 -11.30 -4.27
CA HIS A 164 -32.10 -11.58 -4.30
C HIS A 164 -31.61 -11.97 -2.90
N ASP A 165 -30.66 -12.89 -2.82
CA ASP A 165 -29.83 -12.97 -1.63
C ASP A 165 -29.01 -11.68 -1.56
N ALA A 166 -29.33 -10.84 -0.58
CA ALA A 166 -28.71 -9.54 -0.37
C ALA A 166 -27.19 -9.64 -0.20
N TYR A 167 -26.69 -10.74 0.37
CA TYR A 167 -25.26 -10.98 0.56
C TYR A 167 -24.57 -11.29 -0.77
N GLN A 168 -25.10 -12.24 -1.53
CA GLN A 168 -24.57 -12.57 -2.86
C GLN A 168 -24.65 -11.37 -3.82
N LEU A 169 -25.73 -10.59 -3.74
CA LEU A 169 -25.86 -9.36 -4.50
C LEU A 169 -24.81 -8.32 -4.10
N ALA A 170 -24.48 -8.21 -2.81
CA ALA A 170 -23.46 -7.28 -2.32
C ALA A 170 -22.06 -7.68 -2.82
N LEU A 171 -21.74 -8.97 -2.81
CA LEU A 171 -20.49 -9.50 -3.37
C LEU A 171 -20.39 -9.22 -4.87
N MET A 172 -21.46 -9.46 -5.63
CA MET A 172 -21.48 -9.20 -7.08
C MET A 172 -21.32 -7.70 -7.38
N VAL A 173 -22.09 -6.84 -6.72
CA VAL A 173 -22.01 -5.39 -6.96
C VAL A 173 -20.66 -4.82 -6.50
N SER A 174 -20.15 -5.29 -5.36
CA SER A 174 -18.80 -4.92 -4.92
C SER A 174 -17.77 -5.36 -5.96
N SER A 175 -17.82 -6.59 -6.47
CA SER A 175 -16.90 -7.07 -7.51
C SER A 175 -16.94 -6.21 -8.79
N ASP A 176 -18.14 -5.80 -9.21
CA ASP A 176 -18.33 -4.93 -10.38
C ASP A 176 -17.73 -3.51 -10.17
N HIS A 177 -17.66 -3.04 -8.92
CA HIS A 177 -17.29 -1.65 -8.57
C HIS A 177 -15.96 -1.53 -7.79
N SER A 178 -15.31 -2.64 -7.46
CA SER A 178 -14.04 -2.70 -6.70
C SER A 178 -12.83 -3.00 -7.57
N ILE A 179 -12.96 -2.90 -8.90
CA ILE A 179 -11.82 -2.96 -9.82
C ILE A 179 -11.12 -1.60 -9.79
N PHE A 180 -10.23 -1.42 -8.82
CA PHE A 180 -9.42 -0.21 -8.70
C PHE A 180 -8.16 -0.32 -9.55
N THR A 181 -7.95 0.63 -10.45
CA THR A 181 -6.64 0.81 -11.07
C THR A 181 -5.71 1.57 -10.13
N LEU A 182 -4.40 1.52 -10.37
CA LEU A 182 -3.45 2.30 -9.56
C LEU A 182 -3.75 3.80 -9.63
N ASP A 183 -4.18 4.28 -10.79
CA ASP A 183 -4.60 5.67 -11.02
C ASP A 183 -5.87 6.04 -10.24
N ASP A 184 -6.73 5.07 -9.91
CA ASP A 184 -7.90 5.28 -9.04
C ASP A 184 -7.51 5.33 -7.57
N LEU A 185 -6.54 4.51 -7.15
CA LEU A 185 -6.09 4.43 -5.75
C LEU A 185 -5.25 5.64 -5.32
N ALA A 186 -4.35 6.10 -6.20
CA ALA A 186 -3.43 7.18 -5.90
C ALA A 186 -4.10 8.47 -5.36
N PRO A 187 -5.20 8.98 -5.94
CA PRO A 187 -5.90 10.13 -5.37
C PRO A 187 -6.60 9.84 -4.04
N LEU A 188 -7.00 8.60 -3.76
CA LEU A 188 -7.59 8.21 -2.47
C LEU A 188 -6.54 8.28 -1.36
N LEU A 189 -5.33 7.80 -1.64
CA LEU A 189 -4.18 7.90 -0.72
C LEU A 189 -3.81 9.36 -0.47
N GLN A 190 -3.84 10.22 -1.49
CA GLN A 190 -3.61 11.66 -1.33
C GLN A 190 -4.69 12.33 -0.46
N GLU A 191 -5.95 11.92 -0.62
CA GLU A 191 -7.05 12.43 0.19
C GLU A 191 -6.99 11.92 1.64
N ASN A 192 -6.56 10.67 1.85
CA ASN A 192 -6.43 10.04 3.15
C ASN A 192 -5.14 9.20 3.26
N PRO A 193 -4.03 9.80 3.72
CA PRO A 193 -2.74 9.11 3.87
C PRO A 193 -2.76 7.95 4.88
N LEU A 194 -3.78 7.85 5.75
CA LEU A 194 -3.94 6.70 6.65
C LEU A 194 -4.13 5.37 5.91
N LEU A 195 -4.54 5.41 4.64
CA LEU A 195 -4.61 4.22 3.80
C LEU A 195 -3.22 3.59 3.55
N LEU A 196 -2.13 4.32 3.80
CA LEU A 196 -0.77 3.77 3.78
C LEU A 196 -0.50 2.85 4.97
N GLY A 197 -1.27 2.95 6.05
CA GLY A 197 -1.15 2.08 7.22
C GLY A 197 -1.84 0.73 7.06
N LEU A 198 -2.58 0.50 5.97
CA LEU A 198 -3.27 -0.77 5.71
C LEU A 198 -2.27 -1.91 5.51
N ARG A 199 -2.65 -3.10 5.94
CA ARG A 199 -1.84 -4.34 5.92
C ARG A 199 -2.62 -5.43 5.20
N ALA A 200 -2.01 -6.57 4.84
CA ALA A 200 -2.74 -7.60 4.10
C ALA A 200 -3.83 -8.27 4.97
N ASP A 201 -3.56 -8.50 6.26
CA ASP A 201 -4.49 -8.97 7.30
C ASP A 201 -5.45 -10.10 6.84
N ASP A 202 -4.92 -11.12 6.17
CA ASP A 202 -5.65 -12.27 5.60
C ASP A 202 -6.71 -11.93 4.54
N LEU A 203 -6.85 -10.66 4.15
CA LEU A 203 -7.79 -10.19 3.12
C LEU A 203 -7.29 -10.46 1.71
N VAL A 204 -6.02 -10.80 1.56
CA VAL A 204 -5.38 -11.12 0.29
C VAL A 204 -4.98 -12.58 0.28
N ASP A 205 -5.36 -13.28 -0.79
CA ASP A 205 -4.96 -14.67 -1.00
C ASP A 205 -3.44 -14.78 -1.16
N GLU A 206 -2.78 -15.37 -0.16
CA GLU A 206 -1.33 -15.57 -0.16
C GLU A 206 -0.87 -16.51 -1.29
N GLU A 207 -1.67 -17.51 -1.68
CA GLU A 207 -1.30 -18.44 -2.76
C GLU A 207 -1.28 -17.73 -4.11
N LEU A 208 -2.17 -16.75 -4.32
CA LEU A 208 -2.25 -16.01 -5.57
C LEU A 208 -1.01 -15.12 -5.81
N PHE A 209 -0.35 -14.68 -4.75
CA PHE A 209 0.77 -13.74 -4.80
C PHE A 209 2.08 -14.29 -4.23
N ASP A 210 2.17 -15.61 -4.02
CA ASP A 210 3.31 -16.27 -3.38
C ASP A 210 3.70 -15.64 -2.03
N GLY A 211 2.71 -15.19 -1.26
CA GLY A 211 2.88 -14.52 0.04
C GLY A 211 3.36 -13.07 -0.03
N ASP A 212 3.49 -12.48 -1.23
CA ASP A 212 4.06 -11.13 -1.41
C ASP A 212 3.17 -10.23 -2.29
N PRO A 213 1.97 -9.85 -1.82
CA PRO A 213 1.03 -9.07 -2.63
C PRO A 213 1.52 -7.64 -2.89
N PRO A 214 1.23 -7.07 -4.08
CA PRO A 214 1.52 -5.66 -4.34
C PRO A 214 0.77 -4.71 -3.40
N ALA A 215 1.40 -3.60 -3.05
CA ALA A 215 0.84 -2.57 -2.15
C ALA A 215 -0.57 -2.09 -2.58
N GLY A 216 -0.79 -1.89 -3.88
CA GLY A 216 -2.09 -1.49 -4.43
C GLY A 216 -3.19 -2.54 -4.21
N ILE A 217 -2.84 -3.84 -4.25
CA ILE A 217 -3.79 -4.93 -4.02
C ILE A 217 -4.27 -4.93 -2.57
N ILE A 218 -3.38 -4.65 -1.61
CA ILE A 218 -3.73 -4.55 -0.19
C ILE A 218 -4.79 -3.46 0.02
N VAL A 219 -4.56 -2.27 -0.56
CA VAL A 219 -5.53 -1.17 -0.50
C VAL A 219 -6.85 -1.58 -1.18
N SER A 220 -6.81 -2.15 -2.38
CA SER A 220 -8.01 -2.58 -3.10
C SER A 220 -8.83 -3.60 -2.32
N ALA A 221 -8.19 -4.58 -1.66
CA ALA A 221 -8.87 -5.59 -0.86
C ALA A 221 -9.66 -4.95 0.30
N HIS A 222 -9.05 -4.01 1.00
CA HIS A 222 -9.72 -3.26 2.07
C HIS A 222 -10.90 -2.44 1.54
N LEU A 223 -10.71 -1.76 0.41
CA LEU A 223 -11.79 -0.98 -0.20
C LEU A 223 -12.97 -1.86 -0.65
N ALA A 224 -12.68 -3.05 -1.19
CA ALA A 224 -13.69 -4.02 -1.58
C ALA A 224 -14.47 -4.55 -0.37
N GLU A 225 -13.78 -4.87 0.72
CA GLU A 225 -14.39 -5.33 1.97
C GLU A 225 -15.29 -4.25 2.59
N MET A 226 -14.79 -3.02 2.71
CA MET A 226 -15.58 -1.89 3.22
C MET A 226 -16.84 -1.65 2.37
N LEU A 227 -16.73 -1.78 1.04
CA LEU A 227 -17.89 -1.64 0.15
C LEU A 227 -18.92 -2.73 0.42
N VAL A 228 -18.51 -4.00 0.54
CA VAL A 228 -19.43 -5.10 0.88
C VAL A 228 -20.14 -4.82 2.20
N GLN A 229 -19.40 -4.44 3.24
CA GLN A 229 -19.96 -4.12 4.55
C GLN A 229 -21.01 -2.99 4.44
N GLN A 230 -20.71 -1.91 3.73
CA GLN A 230 -21.67 -0.81 3.51
C GLN A 230 -22.93 -1.26 2.76
N LEU A 231 -22.79 -2.11 1.73
CA LEU A 231 -23.95 -2.63 1.00
C LEU A 231 -24.85 -3.50 1.88
N LEU A 232 -24.26 -4.33 2.75
CA LEU A 232 -25.01 -5.14 3.71
C LEU A 232 -25.74 -4.29 4.76
N GLU A 233 -25.09 -3.24 5.26
CA GLU A 233 -25.75 -2.28 6.15
C GLU A 233 -26.97 -1.64 5.50
N ARG A 234 -26.87 -1.26 4.21
CA ARG A 234 -28.01 -0.72 3.46
C ARG A 234 -29.11 -1.74 3.22
N ALA A 235 -28.76 -2.99 2.98
CA ALA A 235 -29.72 -4.08 2.84
C ALA A 235 -30.52 -4.28 4.14
N LEU A 236 -29.84 -4.23 5.29
CA LEU A 236 -30.47 -4.27 6.61
C LEU A 236 -31.42 -3.08 6.83
N GLU A 237 -30.98 -1.85 6.54
CA GLU A 237 -31.81 -0.66 6.67
C GLU A 237 -33.06 -0.70 5.77
N SER A 238 -32.95 -1.31 4.59
CA SER A 238 -34.06 -1.48 3.64
C SER A 238 -35.02 -2.63 4.01
N GLY A 239 -34.69 -3.43 5.03
CA GLY A 239 -35.47 -4.60 5.45
C GLY A 239 -35.34 -5.82 4.53
N ALA A 240 -34.34 -5.83 3.64
CA ALA A 240 -34.09 -6.93 2.71
C ALA A 240 -33.34 -8.11 3.35
N ILE A 241 -32.70 -7.89 4.51
CA ILE A 241 -32.11 -8.95 5.34
C ILE A 241 -32.96 -9.08 6.61
N GLY A 242 -33.48 -10.28 6.86
CA GLY A 242 -34.24 -10.57 8.07
C GLY A 242 -33.34 -10.60 9.32
N HIS A 243 -33.91 -10.34 10.49
CA HIS A 243 -33.23 -10.51 11.77
C HIS A 243 -33.64 -11.84 12.42
N ASP A 244 -32.70 -12.51 13.07
CA ASP A 244 -33.01 -13.63 13.96
C ASP A 244 -33.67 -13.14 15.26
N SER A 245 -34.03 -14.07 16.14
CA SER A 245 -34.64 -13.74 17.44
C SER A 245 -33.72 -12.95 18.39
N GLU A 246 -32.42 -12.85 18.09
CA GLU A 246 -31.43 -12.12 18.86
C GLU A 246 -31.05 -10.76 18.21
N GLY A 247 -31.64 -10.45 17.05
CA GLY A 247 -31.40 -9.19 16.32
C GLY A 247 -30.22 -9.26 15.34
N GLN A 248 -29.61 -10.42 15.14
CA GLN A 248 -28.51 -10.60 14.19
C GLN A 248 -29.04 -10.75 12.76
N PRO A 249 -28.32 -10.24 11.74
CA PRO A 249 -28.65 -10.48 10.33
C PRO A 249 -28.71 -11.98 10.01
N ILE A 250 -29.81 -12.44 9.41
CA ILE A 250 -29.88 -13.80 8.85
C ILE A 250 -29.20 -13.76 7.48
N LEU A 251 -27.90 -14.03 7.46
CA LEU A 251 -27.15 -14.28 6.23
C LEU A 251 -27.39 -15.75 5.86
N SER A 252 -27.95 -16.00 4.67
CA SER A 252 -28.24 -17.36 4.23
C SER A 252 -26.95 -18.06 3.82
N GLU A 253 -26.41 -18.93 4.67
CA GLU A 253 -25.18 -19.70 4.36
C GLU A 253 -25.43 -20.93 3.45
N ALA A 254 -26.60 -21.10 2.84
CA ALA A 254 -26.88 -22.30 2.06
C ALA A 254 -27.74 -22.07 0.81
N ASP A 255 -27.24 -22.59 -0.31
CA ASP A 255 -27.95 -22.87 -1.57
C ASP A 255 -29.11 -23.89 -1.44
N GLU A 256 -29.48 -24.30 -0.23
CA GLU A 256 -30.52 -25.30 0.01
C GLU A 256 -31.54 -24.78 1.04
N ASP A 257 -32.80 -24.68 0.59
CA ASP A 257 -34.01 -24.43 1.37
C ASP A 257 -34.26 -23.00 1.88
N ASN A 258 -34.63 -22.11 0.94
CA ASN A 258 -35.55 -21.01 1.27
C ASN A 258 -36.99 -21.44 0.95
N PRO A 259 -37.93 -21.50 1.92
CA PRO A 259 -39.33 -21.67 1.60
C PRO A 259 -39.86 -20.37 0.98
N THR A 260 -40.18 -20.43 -0.31
CA THR A 260 -40.99 -19.39 -0.98
C THR A 260 -42.33 -19.26 -0.26
N VAL A 261 -42.57 -18.12 0.37
CA VAL A 261 -43.89 -17.72 0.86
C VAL A 261 -44.55 -16.90 -0.26
N HIS A 262 -45.66 -17.42 -0.79
CA HIS A 262 -46.52 -16.78 -1.79
C HIS A 262 -47.26 -15.54 -1.23
#